data_AF-A0A0F9HFI5-F1
#
_entry.id   AF-A0A0F9HFI5-F1
#
_cell.length_a   1.000
_cell.length_b   1.000
_cell.length_c   1.000
_cell.angle_alpha   90.00
_cell.angle_beta   90.00
_cell.angle_gamma   90.00
#
_symmetry.space_group_name_H-M   'P 1'
#
loop_
_entity.id
_entity.type
_entity.pdbx_description
1 polymer ?
#
loop_
_entity_poly.entity_id
_entity_poly.type
_entity_poly.pdbx_seq_one_letter_code
_entity_poly.pdbx_strand_id
1 'polypeptide(L)'
;MIGKALYSSESGEWETPPRLYEALHEEFKFTLDPAATAENAKCSRFYTKQDNGLSKSWKGERVWLNPPYGRGVIDAWVEKAAIGECEVAVLLLPARTDTKWFQTWVLPVVHDLRFVCGRVRFVGAPSSSPFPSVIVVYRALPRKARTLLRCRAFKWGSHRG
;
A
#
# COMPACT_ATOMS: atom_id res chain seq x y z
N MET A 1 -30.07 3.38 -20.91
CA MET A 1 -28.71 3.97 -20.90
C MET A 1 -27.87 3.25 -19.87
N ILE A 2 -26.91 2.43 -20.31
CA ILE A 2 -26.03 1.65 -19.44
C ILE A 2 -24.95 2.60 -18.91
N GLY A 3 -24.85 2.74 -17.59
CA GLY A 3 -23.91 3.64 -16.92
C GLY A 3 -22.47 3.33 -17.31
N LYS A 4 -21.78 4.33 -17.84
CA LYS A 4 -20.36 4.28 -18.17
C LYS A 4 -19.59 4.02 -16.87
N ALA A 5 -19.08 2.81 -16.73
CA ALA A 5 -18.23 2.36 -15.63
C ALA A 5 -17.12 3.39 -15.35
N LEU A 6 -17.14 4.00 -14.15
CA LEU A 6 -16.15 4.94 -13.61
C LEU A 6 -14.83 4.24 -13.23
N TYR A 7 -14.20 3.53 -14.17
CA TYR A 7 -13.04 2.67 -13.86
C TYR A 7 -11.76 2.97 -14.65
N SER A 8 -11.61 4.14 -15.25
CA SER A 8 -10.32 4.52 -15.86
C SER A 8 -9.83 5.87 -15.31
N SER A 9 -8.98 5.82 -14.29
CA SER A 9 -7.93 6.83 -14.15
C SER A 9 -6.82 6.47 -15.14
N GLU A 10 -6.50 7.35 -16.08
CA GLU A 10 -5.58 7.09 -17.19
C GLU A 10 -4.16 6.64 -16.77
N SER A 11 -3.72 6.97 -15.54
CA SER A 11 -2.43 6.50 -15.00
C SER A 11 -2.54 5.38 -13.97
N GLY A 12 -3.61 5.36 -13.16
CA GLY A 12 -3.70 4.50 -11.96
C GLY A 12 -2.71 4.89 -10.84
N GLU A 13 -1.85 5.87 -11.08
CA GLU A 13 -0.84 6.39 -10.17
C GLU A 13 -1.47 7.53 -9.36
N TRP A 14 -1.65 7.29 -8.05
CA TRP A 14 -2.32 8.24 -7.15
C TRP A 14 -1.38 8.64 -6.03
N GLU A 15 -1.12 9.94 -5.85
CA GLU A 15 -0.26 10.39 -4.76
C GLU A 15 -0.96 10.26 -3.40
N THR A 16 -0.24 9.68 -2.42
CA THR A 16 -0.72 9.51 -1.05
C THR A 16 -0.84 10.87 -0.32
N PRO A 17 -1.94 11.12 0.42
CA PRO A 17 -2.05 12.31 1.27
C PRO A 17 -0.89 12.42 2.28
N PRO A 18 -0.22 13.58 2.40
CA PRO A 18 0.97 13.73 3.27
C PRO A 18 0.75 13.22 4.69
N ARG A 19 -0.36 13.61 5.33
CA ARG A 19 -0.68 13.18 6.71
C ARG A 19 -0.88 11.67 6.88
N LEU A 20 -1.35 10.97 5.85
CA LEU A 20 -1.49 9.51 5.89
C LEU A 20 -0.09 8.88 5.90
N TYR A 21 0.75 9.32 4.98
CA TYR A 21 2.13 8.87 4.87
C TYR A 21 2.91 9.19 6.14
N GLU A 22 2.88 10.43 6.62
CA GLU A 22 3.60 10.91 7.82
C GLU A 22 3.26 10.05 9.04
N ALA A 23 1.97 9.78 9.31
CA ALA A 23 1.55 8.97 10.45
C ALA A 23 2.14 7.55 10.43
N LEU A 24 2.30 6.95 9.24
CA LEU A 24 2.94 5.64 9.10
C LEU A 24 4.46 5.77 9.09
N HIS A 25 5.02 6.81 8.48
CA HIS A 25 6.45 7.05 8.42
C HIS A 25 7.02 7.30 9.82
N GLU A 26 6.29 8.01 10.69
CA GLU A 26 6.67 8.21 12.09
C GLU A 26 6.88 6.88 12.81
N GLU A 27 6.04 5.88 12.56
CA GLU A 27 6.11 4.55 13.16
C GLU A 27 7.17 3.65 12.50
N PHE A 28 7.23 3.64 11.17
CA PHE A 28 7.96 2.63 10.41
C PHE A 28 9.32 3.11 9.88
N LYS A 29 9.55 4.42 9.82
CA LYS A 29 10.78 5.07 9.32
C LYS A 29 11.14 4.60 7.92
N PHE A 30 10.27 4.86 6.94
CA PHE A 30 10.44 4.39 5.57
C PHE A 30 11.71 4.95 4.92
N THR A 31 12.39 4.13 4.12
CA THR A 31 13.62 4.48 3.39
C THR A 31 13.45 4.36 1.88
N LEU A 32 12.48 3.57 1.41
CA LEU A 32 12.25 3.31 -0.01
C LEU A 32 10.77 3.48 -0.39
N ASP A 33 10.52 4.12 -1.53
CA ASP A 33 9.22 4.18 -2.22
C ASP A 33 9.35 3.59 -3.64
N PRO A 34 9.07 2.30 -3.85
CA PRO A 34 9.45 1.63 -5.09
C PRO A 34 8.41 1.79 -6.21
N ALA A 35 7.31 2.51 -5.98
CA ALA A 35 6.25 2.73 -6.96
C ALA A 35 5.82 4.21 -6.99
N ALA A 36 6.74 5.08 -7.40
CA ALA A 36 6.56 6.52 -7.37
C ALA A 36 6.86 7.18 -8.74
N THR A 37 6.68 8.49 -8.80
CA THR A 37 7.28 9.39 -9.79
C THR A 37 8.23 10.35 -9.07
N ALA A 38 9.00 11.14 -9.82
CA ALA A 38 9.90 12.13 -9.21
C ALA A 38 9.13 13.20 -8.41
N GLU A 39 7.87 13.47 -8.79
CA GLU A 39 7.04 14.50 -8.20
C GLU A 39 6.27 14.01 -6.97
N ASN A 40 5.96 12.70 -6.88
CA ASN A 40 5.09 12.15 -5.84
C ASN A 40 5.79 11.25 -4.81
N ALA A 41 7.09 10.98 -5.00
CA ALA A 41 7.88 10.12 -4.14
C ALA A 41 7.79 10.55 -2.67
N LYS A 42 7.59 9.58 -1.78
CA LYS A 42 7.52 9.83 -0.34
C LYS A 42 8.82 9.56 0.40
N CYS A 43 9.78 8.90 -0.25
CA CYS A 43 11.10 8.61 0.28
C CYS A 43 12.18 9.24 -0.62
N SER A 44 13.34 9.57 -0.04
CA SER A 44 14.47 10.09 -0.82
C SER A 44 14.99 9.09 -1.85
N ARG A 45 14.92 7.79 -1.52
CA ARG A 45 15.12 6.70 -2.47
C ARG A 45 13.77 6.24 -2.99
N PHE A 46 13.61 6.26 -4.31
CA PHE A 46 12.40 5.81 -4.97
C PHE A 46 12.70 5.20 -6.34
N TYR A 47 11.72 4.48 -6.88
CA TYR A 47 11.79 3.95 -8.25
C TYR A 47 10.60 4.45 -9.06
N THR A 48 10.91 4.91 -10.26
CA THR A 48 9.92 5.28 -11.28
C THR A 48 9.43 4.07 -12.04
N LYS A 49 8.39 4.26 -12.86
CA LYS A 49 7.93 3.25 -13.81
C LYS A 49 9.04 2.78 -14.75
N GLN A 50 9.93 3.68 -15.17
CA GLN A 50 11.09 3.39 -16.03
C GLN A 50 12.14 2.55 -15.29
N ASP A 51 12.34 2.81 -14.00
CA ASP A 51 13.25 2.01 -13.17
C ASP A 51 12.76 0.58 -12.94
N ASN A 52 11.44 0.36 -13.07
CA ASN A 52 10.77 -0.91 -12.76
C ASN A 52 11.09 -1.40 -11.34
N GLY A 53 10.45 -0.79 -10.33
CA GLY A 53 10.70 -1.10 -8.91
C GLY A 53 10.52 -2.57 -8.51
N LEU A 54 9.75 -3.37 -9.26
CA LEU A 54 9.63 -4.82 -9.06
C LEU A 54 10.93 -5.57 -9.38
N SER A 55 11.72 -5.07 -10.33
CA SER A 55 13.02 -5.64 -10.73
C SER A 55 14.16 -5.29 -9.78
N LYS A 56 13.96 -4.32 -8.88
CA LYS A 56 14.99 -3.84 -7.96
C LYS A 56 14.97 -4.62 -6.65
N SER A 57 16.12 -4.69 -5.98
CA SER A 57 16.21 -5.26 -4.63
C SER A 57 15.65 -4.30 -3.60
N TRP A 58 14.89 -4.83 -2.64
CA TRP A 58 14.40 -4.09 -1.47
C TRP A 58 15.13 -4.53 -0.18
N LYS A 59 16.26 -5.24 -0.32
CA LYS A 59 17.00 -5.80 0.82
C LYS A 59 17.54 -4.71 1.74
N GLY A 60 17.27 -4.84 3.03
CA GLY A 60 17.67 -3.88 4.06
C GLY A 60 16.84 -2.58 4.08
N GLU A 61 15.81 -2.48 3.24
CA GLU A 61 14.98 -1.28 3.16
C GLU A 61 13.74 -1.37 4.07
N ARG A 62 13.16 -0.21 4.35
CA ARG A 62 11.87 -0.02 5.00
C ARG A 62 10.92 0.58 3.99
N VAL A 63 10.08 -0.26 3.41
CA VAL A 63 9.32 0.06 2.20
C VAL A 63 7.99 0.70 2.55
N TRP A 64 7.75 1.90 1.99
CA TRP A 64 6.41 2.43 1.76
C TRP A 64 5.99 2.05 0.34
N LEU A 65 4.75 1.59 0.16
CA LEU A 65 4.26 1.22 -1.16
C LEU A 65 2.80 1.63 -1.34
N ASN A 66 2.56 2.55 -2.25
CA ASN A 66 1.23 2.86 -2.77
C ASN A 66 1.25 2.56 -4.28
N PRO A 67 1.00 1.30 -4.68
CA PRO A 67 1.24 0.85 -6.04
C PRO A 67 0.23 1.49 -7.00
N PRO A 68 0.52 1.51 -8.32
CA PRO A 68 -0.50 1.84 -9.30
C PRO A 68 -1.73 0.93 -9.17
N TYR A 69 -2.91 1.55 -9.19
CA TYR A 69 -4.20 0.88 -9.09
C TYR A 69 -4.66 0.44 -10.48
N GLY A 70 -4.95 -0.84 -10.66
CA GLY A 70 -5.39 -1.36 -11.94
C GLY A 70 -5.60 -2.87 -11.90
N ARG A 71 -6.32 -3.39 -12.89
CA ARG A 71 -6.53 -4.84 -13.03
C ARG A 71 -5.19 -5.52 -13.31
N GLY A 72 -4.82 -6.50 -12.48
CA GLY A 72 -3.60 -7.31 -12.68
C GLY A 72 -2.29 -6.67 -12.24
N VAL A 73 -2.30 -5.42 -11.75
CA VAL A 73 -1.06 -4.71 -11.38
C VAL A 73 -0.67 -4.95 -9.93
N ILE A 74 -1.64 -4.99 -9.01
CA ILE A 74 -1.41 -5.11 -7.57
C ILE A 74 -0.74 -6.43 -7.17
N ASP A 75 -1.07 -7.54 -7.84
CA ASP A 75 -0.66 -8.90 -7.45
C ASP A 75 0.87 -9.02 -7.32
N ALA A 76 1.62 -8.59 -8.34
CA ALA A 76 3.08 -8.67 -8.34
C ALA A 76 3.76 -7.82 -7.24
N TRP A 77 3.19 -6.65 -6.91
CA TRP A 77 3.71 -5.81 -5.82
C TRP A 77 3.48 -6.43 -4.45
N VAL A 78 2.29 -7.02 -4.25
CA VAL A 78 1.94 -7.69 -2.99
C VAL A 78 2.75 -8.97 -2.83
N GLU A 79 2.91 -9.77 -3.89
CA GLU A 79 3.76 -10.95 -3.91
C GLU A 79 5.20 -10.60 -3.50
N LYS A 80 5.82 -9.62 -4.16
CA LYS A 80 7.19 -9.21 -3.84
C LYS A 80 7.34 -8.74 -2.40
N ALA A 81 6.38 -7.97 -1.89
CA ALA A 81 6.39 -7.53 -0.49
C ALA A 81 6.24 -8.70 0.48
N ALA A 82 5.40 -9.70 0.15
CA ALA A 82 5.14 -10.88 0.97
C ALA A 82 6.33 -11.86 1.03
N ILE A 83 7.14 -11.94 -0.04
CA ILE A 83 8.39 -12.73 -0.06
C ILE A 83 9.38 -12.24 1.02
N GLY A 84 9.32 -10.96 1.41
CA GLY A 84 9.95 -10.47 2.64
C GLY A 84 11.45 -10.21 2.57
N GLU A 85 11.95 -9.68 1.44
CA GLU A 85 13.37 -9.30 1.32
C GLU A 85 13.75 -8.04 2.14
N CYS A 86 12.79 -7.19 2.46
CA CYS A 86 12.96 -5.93 3.19
C CYS A 86 12.75 -6.08 4.71
N GLU A 87 13.24 -5.14 5.52
CA GLU A 87 13.01 -5.15 6.98
C GLU A 87 11.52 -5.03 7.33
N VAL A 88 10.81 -4.16 6.61
CA VAL A 88 9.37 -3.93 6.71
C VAL A 88 8.85 -3.47 5.36
N ALA A 89 7.64 -3.91 4.99
CA ALA A 89 6.89 -3.36 3.88
C ALA A 89 5.49 -2.95 4.36
N VAL A 90 5.13 -1.69 4.10
CA VAL A 90 3.82 -1.12 4.42
C VAL A 90 3.15 -0.67 3.13
N LEU A 91 2.02 -1.30 2.83
CA LEU A 91 1.29 -1.10 1.58
C LEU A 91 -0.05 -0.42 1.84
N LEU A 92 -0.38 0.60 1.05
CA LEU A 92 -1.73 1.16 0.96
C LEU A 92 -2.47 0.47 -0.21
N LEU A 93 -3.46 -0.36 0.10
CA LEU A 93 -4.18 -1.17 -0.87
C LEU A 93 -5.70 -0.94 -0.79
N PRO A 94 -6.46 -1.24 -1.85
CA PRO A 94 -7.90 -1.33 -1.73
C PRO A 94 -8.25 -2.54 -0.86
N ALA A 95 -9.19 -2.40 0.09
CA ALA A 95 -9.62 -3.49 0.97
C ALA A 95 -10.54 -4.46 0.23
N ARG A 96 -9.97 -5.25 -0.70
CA ARG A 96 -10.66 -6.25 -1.52
C ARG A 96 -10.22 -7.65 -1.12
N THR A 97 -10.86 -8.15 -0.06
CA THR A 97 -10.51 -9.43 0.54
C THR A 97 -10.83 -10.62 -0.36
N ASP A 98 -11.66 -10.45 -1.37
CA ASP A 98 -12.09 -11.46 -2.36
C ASP A 98 -11.05 -11.72 -3.46
N THR A 99 -10.02 -10.88 -3.57
CA THR A 99 -9.03 -10.99 -4.64
C THR A 99 -8.01 -12.10 -4.40
N LYS A 100 -7.47 -12.67 -5.49
CA LYS A 100 -6.40 -13.67 -5.43
C LYS A 100 -5.19 -13.18 -4.64
N TRP A 101 -4.70 -11.97 -4.93
CA TRP A 101 -3.52 -11.41 -4.24
C TRP A 101 -3.74 -11.30 -2.73
N PHE A 102 -4.96 -10.98 -2.30
CA PHE A 102 -5.26 -10.90 -0.87
C PHE A 102 -5.24 -12.30 -0.22
N GLN A 103 -5.92 -13.27 -0.85
CA GLN A 103 -6.02 -14.63 -0.32
C GLN A 103 -4.69 -15.39 -0.34
N THR A 104 -3.85 -15.14 -1.36
CA THR A 104 -2.57 -15.83 -1.54
C THR A 104 -1.42 -15.14 -0.79
N TRP A 105 -1.29 -13.82 -0.91
CA TRP A 105 -0.09 -13.10 -0.47
C TRP A 105 -0.29 -12.27 0.79
N VAL A 106 -1.53 -11.87 1.11
CA VAL A 106 -1.80 -11.08 2.33
C VAL A 106 -2.16 -11.99 3.50
N LEU A 107 -3.33 -12.63 3.45
CA LEU A 107 -3.93 -13.32 4.59
C LEU A 107 -3.00 -14.38 5.25
N PRO A 108 -2.26 -15.21 4.49
CA PRO A 108 -1.43 -16.27 5.08
C PRO A 108 -0.17 -15.77 5.77
N VAL A 109 0.34 -14.57 5.43
CA VAL A 109 1.69 -14.13 5.86
C VAL A 109 1.77 -12.71 6.42
N VAL A 110 0.72 -11.89 6.32
CA VAL A 110 0.70 -10.52 6.87
C VAL A 110 0.85 -10.50 8.39
N HIS A 111 1.58 -9.51 8.91
CA HIS A 111 1.81 -9.32 10.34
C HIS A 111 0.78 -8.39 10.99
N ASP A 112 0.33 -7.36 10.27
CA ASP A 112 -0.63 -6.37 10.77
C ASP A 112 -1.49 -5.82 9.62
N LEU A 113 -2.81 -5.89 9.80
CA LEU A 113 -3.80 -5.28 8.93
C LEU A 113 -4.44 -4.10 9.64
N ARG A 114 -4.44 -2.93 8.98
CA ARG A 114 -5.11 -1.76 9.53
C ARG A 114 -6.14 -1.20 8.56
N PHE A 115 -7.41 -1.31 8.95
CA PHE A 115 -8.51 -0.85 8.13
C PHE A 115 -8.66 0.66 8.27
N VAL A 116 -8.50 1.35 7.15
CA VAL A 116 -8.65 2.80 7.05
C VAL A 116 -10.09 3.19 7.43
N CYS A 117 -10.24 4.09 8.41
CA CYS A 117 -11.53 4.67 8.73
C CYS A 117 -11.93 5.71 7.66
N GLY A 118 -12.97 5.41 6.89
CA GLY A 118 -13.46 6.29 5.82
C GLY A 118 -12.89 5.94 4.44
N ARG A 119 -12.71 6.96 3.60
CA ARG A 119 -12.21 6.84 2.23
C ARG A 119 -11.03 7.79 2.03
N VAL A 120 -9.96 7.28 1.41
CA VAL A 120 -8.77 8.10 1.15
C VAL A 120 -9.09 9.07 0.02
N ARG A 121 -8.89 10.37 0.24
CA ARG A 121 -8.87 11.35 -0.85
C ARG A 121 -7.42 11.56 -1.26
N PHE A 122 -7.00 10.93 -2.36
CA PHE A 122 -5.65 11.08 -2.91
C PHE A 122 -5.38 12.53 -3.34
N VAL A 123 -4.10 12.92 -3.38
CA VAL A 123 -3.72 14.29 -3.78
C VAL A 123 -4.17 14.53 -5.23
N GLY A 124 -4.77 15.70 -5.48
CA GLY A 124 -5.33 16.06 -6.78
C GLY A 124 -6.65 15.35 -7.15
N ALA A 125 -7.14 14.40 -6.36
CA ALA A 125 -8.41 13.73 -6.65
C ALA A 125 -9.62 14.65 -6.38
N PRO A 126 -10.64 14.67 -7.27
CA PRO A 126 -11.82 15.52 -7.11
C PRO A 126 -12.71 15.08 -5.93
N SER A 127 -12.63 13.80 -5.56
CA SER A 127 -13.41 13.18 -4.49
C SER A 127 -12.61 12.07 -3.82
N SER A 128 -13.15 11.54 -2.72
CA SER A 128 -12.55 10.39 -2.04
C SER A 128 -12.64 9.12 -2.88
N SER A 129 -11.71 8.19 -2.65
CA SER A 129 -11.65 6.91 -3.36
C SER A 129 -13.00 6.18 -3.32
N PRO A 130 -13.44 5.57 -4.43
CA PRO A 130 -14.70 4.83 -4.47
C PRO A 130 -14.63 3.49 -3.72
N PHE A 131 -13.45 3.12 -3.20
CA PHE A 131 -13.19 1.87 -2.50
C PHE A 131 -12.64 2.09 -1.09
N PRO A 132 -12.91 1.17 -0.14
CA PRO A 132 -12.22 1.13 1.15
C PRO A 132 -10.73 0.85 0.96
N SER A 133 -9.92 1.30 1.92
CA SER A 133 -8.48 1.04 1.93
C SER A 133 -8.08 0.19 3.14
N VAL A 134 -6.96 -0.51 3.02
CA VAL A 134 -6.31 -1.25 4.09
C VAL A 134 -4.82 -1.00 4.02
N ILE A 135 -4.21 -0.81 5.20
CA ILE A 135 -2.76 -0.83 5.37
C ILE A 135 -2.34 -2.26 5.65
N VAL A 136 -1.50 -2.81 4.79
CA VAL A 136 -0.92 -4.15 4.92
C VAL A 136 0.53 -4.00 5.37
N VAL A 137 0.90 -4.69 6.45
CA VAL A 137 2.25 -4.62 7.01
C VAL A 137 2.89 -6.01 7.03
N TYR A 138 4.02 -6.15 6.35
CA TYR A 138 4.92 -7.28 6.45
C TYR A 138 6.18 -6.88 7.21
N ARG A 139 6.77 -7.81 7.97
CA ARG A 139 8.03 -7.62 8.70
C ARG A 139 8.97 -8.80 8.43
N ALA A 140 10.27 -8.56 8.49
CA ALA A 140 11.33 -9.59 8.45
C ALA A 140 11.39 -10.45 9.73
N LEU A 141 10.22 -10.79 10.30
CA LEU A 141 10.08 -11.63 11.48
C LEU A 141 9.39 -12.92 11.09
N PRO A 142 9.94 -14.10 11.45
CA PRO A 142 9.26 -15.36 11.24
C PRO A 142 7.88 -15.33 11.89
N ARG A 143 6.83 -15.61 11.11
CA ARG A 143 5.49 -15.80 11.66
C ARG A 143 5.49 -17.16 12.37
N LYS A 144 5.81 -17.17 13.68
CA LYS A 144 5.63 -18.37 14.51
C LYS A 144 4.14 -18.74 14.48
N ALA A 145 3.81 -20.02 14.58
CA ALA A 145 2.44 -20.54 14.52
C ALA A 145 1.46 -19.87 15.53
N ARG A 146 1.98 -19.19 16.56
CA ARG A 146 1.20 -18.48 17.59
C ARG A 146 1.24 -16.95 17.47
N THR A 147 1.88 -16.39 16.45
CA THR A 147 1.85 -14.94 16.19
C THR A 147 0.46 -14.57 15.68
N LEU A 148 -0.36 -14.02 16.57
CA LEU A 148 -1.68 -13.51 16.24
C LEU A 148 -1.55 -12.41 15.19
N LEU A 149 -2.34 -12.54 14.12
CA LEU A 149 -2.58 -11.46 13.17
C LEU A 149 -3.13 -10.26 13.97
N ARG A 150 -2.46 -9.11 13.88
CA ARG A 150 -3.02 -7.87 14.41
C ARG A 150 -3.97 -7.30 13.37
N CYS A 151 -5.17 -6.97 13.81
CA CYS A 151 -6.20 -6.33 13.01
C CYS A 151 -6.76 -5.16 13.81
N ARG A 152 -6.73 -3.95 13.27
CA ARG A 152 -7.28 -2.76 13.94
C ARG A 152 -7.73 -1.67 12.98
N ALA A 153 -8.50 -0.73 13.49
CA ALA A 153 -8.79 0.51 12.78
C ALA A 153 -7.52 1.37 12.62
N PHE A 154 -7.42 2.07 11.50
CA PHE A 154 -6.41 3.10 11.25
C PHE A 154 -7.09 4.43 10.98
N LYS A 155 -6.84 5.38 11.87
CA LYS A 155 -7.24 6.78 11.74
C LYS A 155 -5.96 7.61 11.58
N TRP A 156 -5.92 8.49 10.60
CA TRP A 156 -4.84 9.46 10.43
C TRP A 156 -5.45 10.86 10.32
N GLY A 157 -4.90 11.81 11.08
CA GLY A 157 -5.47 13.15 11.22
C GLY A 157 -6.72 13.23 12.12
N SER A 158 -7.30 14.43 12.19
CA SER A 158 -8.36 14.81 13.14
C SER A 158 -9.77 14.30 12.80
N HIS A 159 -9.91 13.20 12.06
CA HIS A 159 -11.23 12.54 11.91
C HIS A 159 -11.57 11.76 13.19
N ARG A 160 -11.87 12.54 14.23
CA ARG A 160 -12.75 12.19 15.34
C ARG A 160 -14.18 12.36 14.84
N GLY A 161 -14.63 11.41 14.04
CA GLY A 161 -16.03 11.17 13.70
C GLY A 161 -16.32 9.70 13.94
#